data_AF-A0A7W4DWB4-F1
#
_entry.id   AF-A0A7W4DWB4-F1
#
_cell.length_a   1.000
_cell.length_b   1.000
_cell.length_c   1.000
_cell.angle_alpha   90.00
_cell.angle_beta   90.00
_cell.angle_gamma   90.00
#
_symmetry.space_group_name_H-M   'P 1'
#
loop_
_entity.id
_entity.type
_entity.pdbx_description
1 polymer ?
#
loop_
_entity_poly.entity_id
_entity_poly.type
_entity_poly.pdbx_seq_one_letter_code
_entity_poly.pdbx_strand_id
1 'polypeptide(L)'
;MVKSFGQQLRSEALSDNTIAAYLYAVEDFGRKYPCFNRENLLLYKAEQMERFKPKTVNLRIQALNKYLAFIGKPRLRLKSLRIQQRTYLENVISDADYQYLKSKLKAEEDEVWYFLVRFLGATGARVSELVQFKAEHVRAGHLDLYTKGGKVRRIFIPHDLSIDAQAWLVRSNIESGHVFLDNRGKPITPRAIRHKLQRFAHLWGINPKVMHPHSFRHRYAKNFLEAFNDIALLADLMGHESIETTRIYLRRTAGEQQAIVDKVITW
;
A
#
# COMPACT_ATOMS: atom_id res chain seq x y z
N MET A 1 -5.82 -16.88 28.67
CA MET A 1 -5.35 -15.48 28.66
C MET A 1 -5.16 -14.93 27.25
N VAL A 2 -4.31 -15.51 26.39
CA VAL A 2 -4.11 -15.03 24.99
C VAL A 2 -5.37 -15.15 24.12
N LYS A 3 -6.15 -16.23 24.25
CA LYS A 3 -7.44 -16.37 23.55
C LYS A 3 -8.43 -15.24 23.90
N SER A 4 -8.53 -14.89 25.18
CA SER A 4 -9.39 -13.80 25.69
C SER A 4 -8.92 -12.43 25.20
N PHE A 5 -7.60 -12.20 25.13
CA PHE A 5 -7.05 -10.99 24.53
C PHE A 5 -7.41 -10.86 23.05
N GLY A 6 -7.33 -11.96 22.29
CA GLY A 6 -7.76 -11.99 20.89
C GLY A 6 -9.24 -11.66 20.70
N GLN A 7 -10.11 -12.02 21.63
CA GLN A 7 -11.54 -11.64 21.59
C GLN A 7 -11.73 -10.13 21.83
N GLN A 8 -11.01 -9.53 22.79
CA GLN A 8 -11.05 -8.08 23.00
C GLN A 8 -10.55 -7.32 21.77
N LEU A 9 -9.47 -7.76 21.14
CA LEU A 9 -8.97 -7.08 19.93
C LEU A 9 -10.00 -7.13 18.79
N ARG A 10 -10.81 -8.20 18.70
CA ARG A 10 -11.92 -8.29 17.74
C ARG A 10 -13.05 -7.33 18.09
N SER A 11 -13.42 -7.20 19.37
CA SER A 11 -14.47 -6.25 19.77
C SER A 11 -14.07 -4.78 19.55
N GLU A 12 -12.77 -4.49 19.58
CA GLU A 12 -12.20 -3.19 19.19
C GLU A 12 -12.13 -2.99 17.65
N ALA A 13 -12.70 -3.91 16.85
CA ALA A 13 -12.77 -3.85 15.38
C ALA A 13 -11.40 -3.70 14.67
N LEU A 14 -10.33 -4.25 15.25
CA LEU A 14 -9.04 -4.38 14.59
C LEU A 14 -9.09 -5.39 13.44
N SER A 15 -8.24 -5.22 12.44
CA SER A 15 -8.16 -6.17 11.31
C SER A 15 -7.49 -7.48 11.73
N ASP A 16 -7.89 -8.59 11.11
CA ASP A 16 -7.35 -9.92 11.41
C ASP A 16 -5.82 -9.99 11.33
N ASN A 17 -5.23 -9.31 10.34
CA ASN A 17 -3.78 -9.22 10.23
C ASN A 17 -3.14 -8.52 11.43
N THR A 18 -3.77 -7.46 11.94
CA THR A 18 -3.27 -6.75 13.13
C THR A 18 -3.40 -7.62 14.37
N ILE A 19 -4.53 -8.31 14.51
CA ILE A 19 -4.79 -9.24 15.60
C ILE A 19 -3.75 -10.37 15.60
N ALA A 20 -3.51 -11.01 14.45
CA ALA A 20 -2.52 -12.05 14.32
C ALA A 20 -1.11 -11.57 14.69
N ALA A 21 -0.70 -10.38 14.22
CA ALA A 21 0.58 -9.79 14.58
C ALA A 21 0.70 -9.49 16.08
N TYR A 22 -0.39 -9.05 16.71
CA TYR A 22 -0.40 -8.74 18.14
C TYR A 22 -0.33 -10.00 18.99
N LEU A 23 -1.13 -11.01 18.66
CA LEU A 23 -1.09 -12.30 19.34
C LEU A 23 0.29 -12.94 19.24
N TYR A 24 0.88 -12.93 18.03
CA TYR A 24 2.23 -13.44 17.82
C TYR A 24 3.26 -12.74 18.72
N ALA A 25 3.21 -11.40 18.84
CA ALA A 25 4.16 -10.66 19.66
C ALA A 25 4.04 -11.00 21.15
N VAL A 26 2.80 -11.16 21.64
CA VAL A 26 2.53 -11.54 23.04
C VAL A 26 2.99 -12.98 23.31
N GLU A 27 2.72 -13.91 22.40
CA GLU A 27 3.17 -15.29 22.52
C GLU A 27 4.69 -15.41 22.45
N ASP A 28 5.34 -14.68 21.54
CA ASP A 28 6.80 -14.64 21.42
C ASP A 28 7.46 -14.11 22.70
N PHE A 29 6.88 -13.08 23.33
CA PHE A 29 7.33 -12.64 24.65
C PHE A 29 7.17 -13.73 25.71
N GLY A 30 5.97 -14.33 25.79
CA GLY A 30 5.65 -15.35 26.80
C GLY A 30 6.45 -16.65 26.68
N ARG A 31 6.97 -16.97 25.49
CA ARG A 31 7.90 -18.10 25.30
C ARG A 31 9.30 -17.85 25.84
N LYS A 32 9.72 -16.58 25.90
CA LYS A 32 11.09 -16.19 26.24
C LYS A 32 11.25 -15.73 27.68
N TYR A 33 10.21 -15.11 28.23
CA TYR A 33 10.26 -14.48 29.54
C TYR A 33 9.16 -15.01 30.45
N PRO A 34 9.48 -15.31 31.73
CA PRO A 34 8.54 -15.96 32.64
C PRO A 34 7.41 -15.02 33.10
N CYS A 35 7.62 -13.70 33.07
CA CYS A 35 6.63 -12.74 33.54
C CYS A 35 6.76 -11.36 32.89
N PHE A 36 5.66 -10.60 32.90
CA PHE A 36 5.62 -9.21 32.46
C PHE A 36 6.06 -8.28 33.60
N ASN A 37 7.36 -7.98 33.63
CA ASN A 37 7.99 -6.98 34.50
C ASN A 37 8.85 -6.01 33.66
N ARG A 38 9.36 -4.93 34.28
CA ARG A 38 10.10 -3.89 33.56
C ARG A 38 11.39 -4.40 32.92
N GLU A 39 12.12 -5.27 33.62
CA GLU A 39 13.38 -5.85 33.17
C GLU A 39 13.20 -6.71 31.92
N ASN A 40 12.32 -7.70 31.99
CA ASN A 40 12.01 -8.61 30.87
C ASN A 40 11.49 -7.86 29.64
N LEU A 41 10.67 -6.83 29.85
CA LEU A 41 10.16 -5.98 28.76
C LEU A 41 11.27 -5.20 28.06
N LEU A 42 12.27 -4.73 28.81
CA LEU A 42 13.43 -4.02 28.24
C LEU A 42 14.38 -4.99 27.53
N LEU A 43 14.64 -6.17 28.10
CA LEU A 43 15.44 -7.22 27.47
C LEU A 43 14.79 -7.68 26.16
N TYR A 44 13.49 -7.98 26.18
CA TYR A 44 12.76 -8.32 24.96
C TYR A 44 12.87 -7.21 23.92
N LYS A 45 12.68 -5.95 24.32
CA LYS A 45 12.81 -4.82 23.41
C LYS A 45 14.20 -4.75 22.77
N ALA A 46 15.27 -4.96 23.54
CA ALA A 46 16.64 -4.98 23.03
C ALA A 46 16.84 -6.11 22.00
N GLU A 47 16.42 -7.33 22.31
CA GLU A 47 16.49 -8.46 21.36
C GLU A 47 15.73 -8.18 20.05
N GLN A 48 14.55 -7.54 20.14
CA GLN A 48 13.78 -7.19 18.96
C GLN A 48 14.50 -6.14 18.11
N MET A 49 15.22 -5.20 18.73
CA MET A 49 16.00 -4.18 18.03
C MET A 49 17.19 -4.77 17.26
N GLU A 50 17.80 -5.83 17.78
CA GLU A 50 18.90 -6.53 17.10
C GLU A 50 18.41 -7.33 15.88
N ARG A 51 17.20 -7.89 15.95
CA ARG A 51 16.68 -8.81 14.94
C ARG A 51 15.81 -8.16 13.87
N PHE A 52 15.16 -7.05 14.18
CA PHE A 52 14.12 -6.48 13.33
C PHE A 52 14.27 -4.99 13.09
N LYS A 53 13.76 -4.54 11.94
CA LYS A 53 13.68 -3.11 11.62
C LYS A 53 12.82 -2.37 12.65
N PRO A 54 13.12 -1.10 12.97
CA PRO A 54 12.41 -0.32 13.99
C PRO A 54 10.88 -0.31 13.86
N LYS A 55 10.34 -0.33 12.63
CA LYS A 55 8.89 -0.38 12.37
C LYS A 55 8.25 -1.67 12.89
N THR A 56 8.92 -2.81 12.69
CA THR A 56 8.47 -4.11 13.21
C THR A 56 8.55 -4.14 14.73
N VAL A 57 9.63 -3.59 15.31
CA VAL A 57 9.77 -3.49 16.77
C VAL A 57 8.66 -2.63 17.38
N ASN A 58 8.33 -1.49 16.75
CA ASN A 58 7.24 -0.63 17.20
C ASN A 58 5.87 -1.32 17.16
N LEU A 59 5.60 -2.15 16.14
CA LEU A 59 4.38 -2.96 16.07
C LEU A 59 4.30 -3.94 17.25
N ARG A 60 5.40 -4.63 17.56
CA ARG A 60 5.47 -5.55 18.71
C ARG A 60 5.35 -4.81 20.05
N ILE A 61 5.99 -3.65 20.19
CA ILE A 61 5.82 -2.78 21.37
C ILE A 61 4.36 -2.38 21.54
N GLN A 62 3.66 -2.02 20.44
CA GLN A 62 2.25 -1.66 20.50
C GLN A 62 1.37 -2.84 20.94
N ALA A 63 1.65 -4.04 20.41
CA ALA A 63 0.98 -5.27 20.82
C ALA A 63 1.17 -5.55 22.32
N LEU A 64 2.40 -5.51 22.82
CA LEU A 64 2.70 -5.69 24.23
C LEU A 64 2.03 -4.63 25.09
N ASN A 65 2.04 -3.37 24.68
CA ASN A 65 1.37 -2.28 25.40
C ASN A 65 -0.15 -2.47 25.49
N LYS A 66 -0.79 -2.95 24.41
CA LYS A 66 -2.21 -3.31 24.41
C LYS A 66 -2.48 -4.50 25.35
N TYR A 67 -1.61 -5.51 25.33
CA TYR A 67 -1.72 -6.64 26.24
C TYR A 67 -1.50 -6.28 27.71
N LEU A 68 -0.53 -5.41 28.00
CA LEU A 68 -0.27 -4.89 29.33
C LEU A 68 -1.48 -4.14 29.90
N ALA A 69 -2.18 -3.36 29.08
CA ALA A 69 -3.44 -2.74 29.48
C ALA A 69 -4.52 -3.79 29.78
N PHE A 70 -4.64 -4.83 28.94
CA PHE A 70 -5.60 -5.93 29.15
C PHE A 70 -5.38 -6.68 30.46
N ILE A 71 -4.13 -6.95 30.84
CA ILE A 71 -3.80 -7.64 32.10
C ILE A 71 -3.69 -6.71 33.32
N GLY A 72 -4.14 -5.45 33.21
CA GLY A 72 -4.13 -4.50 34.33
C GLY A 72 -2.76 -3.94 34.71
N LYS A 73 -1.77 -3.99 33.81
CA LYS A 73 -0.40 -3.48 34.02
C LYS A 73 -0.01 -2.30 33.08
N PRO A 74 -0.85 -1.27 32.88
CA PRO A 74 -0.56 -0.19 31.94
C PRO A 74 0.69 0.64 32.30
N ARG A 75 1.11 0.65 33.57
CA ARG A 75 2.32 1.34 34.03
C ARG A 75 3.62 0.75 33.48
N LEU A 76 3.60 -0.50 32.99
CA LEU A 76 4.76 -1.17 32.38
C LEU A 76 4.92 -0.87 30.88
N ARG A 77 4.15 0.08 30.34
CA ARG A 77 4.16 0.41 28.91
C ARG A 77 5.57 0.75 28.40
N LEU A 78 5.94 0.13 27.28
CA LEU A 78 7.17 0.40 26.57
C LEU A 78 7.04 1.63 25.65
N LYS A 79 8.06 2.49 25.65
CA LYS A 79 8.19 3.59 24.70
C LYS A 79 8.56 3.05 23.31
N SER A 80 7.83 3.48 22.29
CA SER A 80 8.16 3.23 20.89
C SER A 80 9.51 3.85 20.52
N LEU A 81 10.20 3.21 19.59
CA LEU A 81 11.41 3.73 18.95
C LEU A 81 11.05 4.94 18.08
N ARG A 82 11.88 5.98 18.12
CA ARG A 82 11.81 7.08 17.17
C ARG A 82 12.29 6.58 15.82
N ILE A 83 11.47 6.77 14.79
CA ILE A 83 11.81 6.42 13.41
C ILE A 83 11.82 7.72 12.63
N GLN A 84 12.97 8.08 12.06
CA GLN A 84 13.03 9.17 11.10
C GLN A 84 12.37 8.70 9.79
N GLN A 85 11.42 9.49 9.29
CA GLN A 85 10.84 9.20 7.99
C GLN A 85 11.89 9.49 6.91
N ARG A 86 12.11 8.53 6.00
CA ARG A 86 13.05 8.69 4.87
C ARG A 86 12.66 9.86 4.00
N THR A 87 13.57 10.77 3.72
CA THR A 87 13.31 12.02 2.99
C THR A 87 13.05 11.86 1.49
N TYR A 88 13.00 10.64 0.94
CA TYR A 88 12.86 10.42 -0.50
C TYR A 88 12.10 9.12 -0.81
N LEU A 89 11.53 9.05 -2.01
CA LEU A 89 10.92 7.84 -2.55
C LEU A 89 12.00 6.94 -3.13
N GLU A 90 12.00 5.67 -2.74
CA GLU A 90 12.83 4.64 -3.38
C GLU A 90 11.96 3.72 -4.23
N ASN A 91 12.55 3.22 -5.32
CA ASN A 91 12.00 2.14 -6.13
C ASN A 91 10.66 2.45 -6.82
N VAL A 92 10.52 3.65 -7.38
CA VAL A 92 9.40 4.02 -8.26
C VAL A 92 9.72 3.61 -9.69
N ILE A 93 8.76 3.02 -10.39
CA ILE A 93 8.88 2.62 -11.78
C ILE A 93 8.96 3.87 -12.66
N SER A 94 9.96 3.90 -13.54
CA SER A 94 10.14 5.01 -14.48
C SER A 94 9.02 5.02 -15.53
N ASP A 95 8.83 6.16 -16.22
CA ASP A 95 7.89 6.18 -17.36
C ASP A 95 8.34 5.22 -18.46
N ALA A 96 9.64 5.19 -18.78
CA ALA A 96 10.21 4.28 -19.77
C ALA A 96 9.93 2.80 -19.44
N ASP A 97 10.19 2.37 -18.20
CA ASP A 97 9.91 0.98 -17.76
C ASP A 97 8.40 0.67 -17.81
N TYR A 98 7.55 1.64 -17.46
CA TYR A 98 6.11 1.49 -17.51
C TYR A 98 5.57 1.33 -18.94
N GLN A 99 6.04 2.17 -19.88
CA GLN A 99 5.66 2.05 -21.29
C GLN A 99 6.22 0.77 -21.90
N TYR A 100 7.47 0.41 -21.57
CA TYR A 100 8.08 -0.84 -22.01
C TYR A 100 7.27 -2.05 -21.53
N LEU A 101 6.92 -2.10 -20.25
CA LEU A 101 6.04 -3.12 -19.67
C LEU A 101 4.70 -3.24 -20.41
N LYS A 102 4.03 -2.11 -20.67
CA LYS A 102 2.77 -2.09 -21.43
C LYS A 102 2.94 -2.61 -22.85
N SER A 103 4.04 -2.24 -23.52
CA SER A 103 4.31 -2.66 -24.90
C SER A 103 4.51 -4.18 -24.98
N LYS A 104 5.25 -4.77 -24.04
CA LYS A 104 5.45 -6.23 -23.94
C LYS A 104 4.14 -6.98 -23.68
N LEU A 105 3.34 -6.51 -22.73
CA LEU A 105 2.03 -7.10 -22.44
C LEU A 105 1.09 -7.05 -23.65
N LYS A 106 1.10 -5.95 -24.40
CA LYS A 106 0.32 -5.81 -25.63
C LYS A 106 0.82 -6.75 -26.73
N ALA A 107 2.13 -6.93 -26.85
CA ALA A 107 2.73 -7.83 -27.83
C ALA A 107 2.52 -9.32 -27.50
N GLU A 108 2.42 -9.68 -26.23
CA GLU A 108 2.06 -11.04 -25.79
C GLU A 108 0.53 -11.29 -25.79
N GLU A 109 -0.28 -10.32 -26.26
CA GLU A 109 -1.75 -10.38 -26.27
C GLU A 109 -2.38 -10.67 -24.89
N ASP A 110 -1.65 -10.38 -23.80
CA ASP A 110 -2.14 -10.55 -22.44
C ASP A 110 -2.99 -9.33 -22.03
N GLU A 111 -4.21 -9.26 -22.57
CA GLU A 111 -5.10 -8.11 -22.36
C GLU A 111 -5.43 -7.88 -20.87
N VAL A 112 -5.65 -8.96 -20.10
CA VAL A 112 -5.96 -8.86 -18.67
C VAL A 112 -4.83 -8.15 -17.94
N TRP A 113 -3.58 -8.57 -18.13
CA TRP A 113 -2.44 -7.96 -17.46
C TRP A 113 -2.09 -6.59 -18.04
N TYR A 114 -2.30 -6.38 -19.35
CA TYR A 114 -2.17 -5.07 -19.99
C TYR A 114 -3.07 -4.03 -19.30
N PHE A 115 -4.37 -4.31 -19.15
CA PHE A 115 -5.30 -3.42 -18.48
C PHE A 115 -5.03 -3.33 -16.97
N LEU A 116 -4.65 -4.43 -16.31
CA LEU A 116 -4.31 -4.40 -14.88
C LEU A 116 -3.15 -3.43 -14.59
N VAL A 117 -2.08 -3.47 -15.40
CA VAL A 117 -0.95 -2.54 -15.27
C VAL A 117 -1.36 -1.10 -15.58
N ARG A 118 -2.24 -0.88 -16.56
CA ARG A 118 -2.79 0.44 -16.84
C ARG A 118 -3.56 1.01 -15.65
N PHE A 119 -4.45 0.22 -15.05
CA PHE A 119 -5.21 0.62 -13.87
C PHE A 119 -4.29 0.89 -12.67
N LEU A 120 -3.25 0.07 -12.44
CA LEU A 120 -2.25 0.31 -11.39
C LEU A 120 -1.55 1.67 -11.54
N GLY A 121 -1.20 2.04 -12.77
CA GLY A 121 -0.44 3.27 -13.05
C GLY A 121 -1.29 4.54 -13.19
N ALA A 122 -2.62 4.41 -13.35
CA ALA A 122 -3.47 5.53 -13.78
C ALA A 122 -4.61 5.89 -12.81
N THR A 123 -4.97 5.00 -11.87
CA THR A 123 -6.12 5.22 -10.97
C THR A 123 -5.72 5.69 -9.57
N GLY A 124 -4.46 5.51 -9.18
CA GLY A 124 -4.06 5.70 -7.79
C GLY A 124 -4.82 4.80 -6.81
N ALA A 125 -5.32 3.63 -7.24
CA ALA A 125 -5.93 2.62 -6.36
C ALA A 125 -4.88 1.85 -5.56
N ARG A 126 -5.22 1.36 -4.36
CA ARG A 126 -4.41 0.33 -3.69
C ARG A 126 -4.64 -1.00 -4.40
N VAL A 127 -3.67 -1.91 -4.35
CA VAL A 127 -3.83 -3.23 -5.01
C VAL A 127 -5.05 -4.01 -4.51
N SER A 128 -5.40 -3.87 -3.22
CA SER A 128 -6.59 -4.48 -2.63
C SER A 128 -7.90 -3.88 -3.12
N GLU A 129 -7.88 -2.61 -3.55
CA GLU A 129 -9.02 -1.89 -4.14
C GLU A 129 -9.10 -2.20 -5.63
N LEU A 130 -7.96 -2.29 -6.31
CA LEU A 130 -7.88 -2.56 -7.74
C LEU A 130 -8.50 -3.91 -8.11
N VAL A 131 -8.28 -4.94 -7.30
CA VAL A 131 -8.87 -6.27 -7.54
C VAL A 131 -10.40 -6.31 -7.38
N GLN A 132 -11.02 -5.22 -6.91
CA GLN A 132 -12.47 -5.08 -6.76
C GLN A 132 -13.12 -4.39 -7.96
N PHE A 133 -12.36 -3.93 -8.96
CA PHE A 133 -12.95 -3.38 -10.18
C PHE A 133 -13.81 -4.42 -10.89
N LYS A 134 -14.95 -3.94 -11.38
CA LYS A 134 -15.94 -4.73 -12.10
C LYS A 134 -16.33 -4.02 -13.39
N ALA A 135 -16.96 -4.75 -14.31
CA ALA A 135 -17.36 -4.22 -15.61
C ALA A 135 -18.25 -2.97 -15.46
N GLU A 136 -19.12 -2.96 -14.45
CA GLU A 136 -20.03 -1.83 -14.19
C GLU A 136 -19.25 -0.57 -13.79
N HIS A 137 -18.18 -0.73 -12.99
CA HIS A 137 -17.30 0.38 -12.60
C HIS A 137 -16.52 0.95 -13.79
N VAL A 138 -16.09 0.08 -14.72
CA VAL A 138 -15.40 0.51 -15.94
C VAL A 138 -16.32 1.37 -16.82
N ARG A 139 -17.58 0.93 -17.01
CA ARG A 139 -18.60 1.68 -17.75
C ARG A 139 -18.98 2.99 -17.06
N ALA A 140 -19.08 2.98 -15.72
CA ALA A 140 -19.35 4.17 -14.93
C ALA A 140 -18.17 5.15 -14.86
N GLY A 141 -16.96 4.72 -15.24
CA GLY A 141 -15.73 5.51 -15.16
C GLY A 141 -15.19 5.70 -13.73
N HIS A 142 -15.74 5.01 -12.73
CA HIS A 142 -15.30 5.12 -11.35
C HIS A 142 -15.71 3.92 -10.47
N LEU A 143 -15.04 3.78 -9.33
CA LEU A 143 -15.36 2.84 -8.26
C LEU A 143 -15.52 3.60 -6.94
N ASP A 144 -16.67 3.44 -6.27
CA ASP A 144 -16.90 4.00 -4.95
C ASP A 144 -16.53 3.00 -3.84
N LEU A 145 -15.66 3.44 -2.92
CA LEU A 145 -15.22 2.68 -1.77
C LEU A 145 -15.83 3.24 -0.49
N TYR A 146 -16.49 2.37 0.25
CA TYR A 146 -17.06 2.69 1.56
C TYR A 146 -16.02 2.46 2.65
N THR A 147 -15.70 3.50 3.40
CA THR A 147 -14.74 3.45 4.51
C THR A 147 -15.46 3.44 5.86
N LYS A 148 -14.72 3.09 6.93
CA LYS A 148 -15.27 3.11 8.30
C LYS A 148 -15.80 4.52 8.62
N GLY A 149 -17.01 4.58 9.18
CA GLY A 149 -17.69 5.85 9.49
C GLY A 149 -18.54 6.42 8.36
N GLY A 150 -18.88 5.63 7.33
CA GLY A 150 -19.84 6.02 6.29
C GLY A 150 -19.28 6.96 5.22
N LYS A 151 -17.99 7.27 5.25
CA LYS A 151 -17.35 8.12 4.23
C LYS A 151 -17.15 7.31 2.94
N VAL A 152 -17.52 7.91 1.82
CA VAL A 152 -17.32 7.36 0.47
C VAL A 152 -16.09 8.01 -0.15
N ARG A 153 -15.20 7.19 -0.70
CA ARG A 153 -14.08 7.62 -1.55
C ARG A 153 -14.29 7.09 -2.96
N ARG A 154 -14.32 7.98 -3.94
CA ARG A 154 -14.38 7.63 -5.36
C ARG A 154 -12.99 7.47 -5.94
N ILE A 155 -12.74 6.36 -6.64
CA ILE A 155 -11.57 6.15 -7.49
C ILE A 155 -12.01 6.37 -8.93
N PHE A 156 -11.44 7.38 -9.59
CA PHE A 156 -11.73 7.68 -10.99
C PHE A 156 -10.87 6.85 -11.94
N ILE A 157 -11.47 6.45 -13.06
CA ILE A 157 -10.78 5.84 -14.19
C ILE A 157 -10.61 6.95 -15.24
N PRO A 158 -9.38 7.29 -15.66
CA PRO A 158 -9.17 8.28 -16.72
C PRO A 158 -9.99 7.95 -17.97
N HIS A 159 -10.53 8.98 -18.62
CA HIS A 159 -11.49 8.83 -19.72
C HIS A 159 -10.99 7.88 -20.83
N ASP A 160 -9.79 8.11 -21.35
CA ASP A 160 -9.19 7.28 -22.41
C ASP A 160 -8.97 5.84 -21.96
N LEU A 161 -8.60 5.63 -20.67
CA LEU A 161 -8.47 4.29 -20.12
C LEU A 161 -9.85 3.60 -20.01
N SER A 162 -10.90 4.33 -19.66
CA SER A 162 -12.26 3.79 -19.63
C SER A 162 -12.71 3.37 -21.02
N ILE A 163 -12.51 4.19 -22.06
CA ILE A 163 -12.85 3.86 -23.45
C ILE A 163 -12.14 2.57 -23.89
N ASP A 164 -10.82 2.51 -23.73
CA ASP A 164 -10.04 1.34 -24.14
C ASP A 164 -10.45 0.08 -23.37
N ALA A 165 -10.71 0.22 -22.07
CA ALA A 165 -11.12 -0.89 -21.22
C ALA A 165 -12.52 -1.38 -21.58
N GLN A 166 -13.46 -0.50 -21.91
CA GLN A 166 -14.79 -0.88 -22.38
C GLN A 166 -14.72 -1.67 -23.69
N ALA A 167 -13.88 -1.23 -24.64
CA ALA A 167 -13.67 -1.96 -25.88
C ALA A 167 -13.09 -3.37 -25.62
N TRP A 168 -12.17 -3.49 -24.65
CA TRP A 168 -11.66 -4.78 -24.20
C TRP A 168 -12.74 -5.68 -23.58
N LEU A 169 -13.59 -5.13 -22.70
CA LEU A 169 -14.69 -5.89 -22.09
C LEU A 169 -15.63 -6.47 -23.16
N VAL A 170 -15.92 -5.71 -24.21
CA VAL A 170 -16.73 -6.18 -25.35
C VAL A 170 -16.05 -7.34 -26.08
N ARG A 171 -14.77 -7.19 -26.45
CA ARG A 171 -14.01 -8.26 -27.14
C ARG A 171 -13.87 -9.53 -26.29
N SER A 172 -13.77 -9.37 -24.97
CA SER A 172 -13.64 -10.47 -24.01
C SER A 172 -14.99 -11.05 -23.55
N ASN A 173 -16.11 -10.54 -24.07
CA ASN A 173 -17.47 -10.93 -23.67
C ASN A 173 -17.72 -10.83 -22.14
N ILE A 174 -17.18 -9.78 -21.50
CA ILE A 174 -17.33 -9.53 -20.06
C ILE A 174 -18.48 -8.54 -19.85
N GLU A 175 -19.65 -9.08 -19.55
CA GLU A 175 -20.86 -8.26 -19.34
C GLU A 175 -20.98 -7.70 -17.93
N SER A 176 -20.57 -8.46 -16.91
CA SER A 176 -20.73 -8.10 -15.51
C SER A 176 -19.66 -8.74 -14.62
N GLY A 177 -19.51 -8.24 -13.40
CA GLY A 177 -18.61 -8.83 -12.40
C GLY A 177 -17.14 -8.41 -12.55
N HIS A 178 -16.27 -9.09 -11.81
CA HIS A 178 -14.85 -8.72 -11.68
C HIS A 178 -14.12 -8.82 -13.03
N VAL A 179 -13.34 -7.79 -13.36
CA VAL A 179 -12.63 -7.72 -14.66
C VAL A 179 -11.23 -8.34 -14.63
N PHE A 180 -10.60 -8.38 -13.45
CA PHE A 180 -9.25 -8.94 -13.29
C PHE A 180 -9.36 -10.36 -12.73
N LEU A 181 -9.54 -11.32 -13.65
CA LEU A 181 -9.69 -12.75 -13.35
C LEU A 181 -8.41 -13.52 -13.70
N ASP A 182 -8.16 -14.60 -12.97
CA ASP A 182 -7.15 -15.59 -13.32
C ASP A 182 -7.67 -16.56 -14.40
N ASN A 183 -6.80 -17.47 -14.86
CA ASN A 183 -7.15 -18.46 -15.88
C ASN A 183 -8.24 -19.46 -15.44
N ARG A 184 -8.68 -19.42 -14.17
CA ARG A 184 -9.76 -20.25 -13.60
C ARG A 184 -11.04 -19.43 -13.40
N GLY A 185 -11.08 -18.18 -13.88
CA GLY A 185 -12.22 -17.28 -13.73
C GLY A 185 -12.37 -16.70 -12.32
N LYS A 186 -11.36 -16.81 -11.45
CA LYS A 186 -11.41 -16.27 -10.09
C LYS A 186 -10.72 -14.91 -10.01
N PRO A 187 -11.18 -13.96 -9.16
CA PRO A 187 -10.51 -12.68 -9.00
C PRO A 187 -9.03 -12.84 -8.64
N ILE A 188 -8.15 -12.15 -9.36
CA ILE A 188 -6.71 -12.19 -9.10
C ILE A 188 -6.46 -11.62 -7.70
N THR A 189 -5.70 -12.36 -6.89
CA THR A 189 -5.35 -11.89 -5.54
C THR A 189 -4.24 -10.85 -5.57
N PRO A 190 -4.19 -9.90 -4.59
CA PRO A 190 -3.07 -8.96 -4.46
C PRO A 190 -1.69 -9.64 -4.37
N ARG A 191 -1.64 -10.83 -3.76
CA ARG A 191 -0.43 -11.64 -3.68
C ARG A 191 -0.01 -12.14 -5.07
N ALA A 192 -0.95 -12.65 -5.87
CA ALA A 192 -0.69 -13.08 -7.24
C ALA A 192 -0.19 -11.91 -8.11
N ILE A 193 -0.77 -10.71 -7.96
CA ILE A 193 -0.28 -9.49 -8.63
C ILE A 193 1.19 -9.22 -8.30
N ARG A 194 1.56 -9.24 -7.02
CA ARG A 194 2.95 -9.04 -6.62
C ARG A 194 3.87 -10.09 -7.24
N HIS A 195 3.51 -11.37 -7.21
CA HIS A 195 4.34 -12.44 -7.78
C HIS A 195 4.48 -12.31 -9.31
N LYS A 196 3.39 -12.03 -10.03
CA LYS A 196 3.44 -11.88 -11.49
C LYS A 196 4.24 -10.66 -11.91
N LEU A 197 4.10 -9.51 -11.24
CA LEU A 197 4.94 -8.34 -11.50
C LEU A 197 6.43 -8.63 -11.31
N GLN A 198 6.78 -9.39 -10.26
CA GLN A 198 8.17 -9.85 -10.08
C GLN A 198 8.60 -10.77 -11.22
N ARG A 199 7.76 -11.70 -11.67
CA ARG A 199 8.07 -12.55 -12.82
C ARG A 199 8.33 -11.73 -14.08
N PHE A 200 7.49 -10.75 -14.39
CA PHE A 200 7.68 -9.82 -15.50
C PHE A 200 9.00 -9.05 -15.39
N ALA A 201 9.37 -8.64 -14.18
CA ALA A 201 10.64 -7.96 -13.93
C ALA A 201 11.84 -8.80 -14.40
N HIS A 202 11.89 -10.07 -13.96
CA HIS A 202 12.96 -10.98 -14.34
C HIS A 202 12.91 -11.37 -15.82
N LEU A 203 11.71 -11.58 -16.36
CA LEU A 203 11.53 -12.00 -17.75
C LEU A 203 11.96 -10.93 -18.75
N TRP A 204 11.65 -9.66 -18.49
CA TRP A 204 11.88 -8.56 -19.42
C TRP A 204 13.03 -7.64 -19.01
N GLY A 205 13.81 -8.00 -17.98
CA GLY A 205 14.97 -7.23 -17.54
C GLY A 205 14.64 -5.90 -16.85
N ILE A 206 13.42 -5.74 -16.32
CA ILE A 206 13.03 -4.55 -15.55
C ILE A 206 13.49 -4.73 -14.11
N ASN A 207 13.98 -3.66 -13.47
CA ASN A 207 14.45 -3.71 -12.09
C ASN A 207 13.38 -4.31 -11.13
N PRO A 208 13.64 -5.48 -10.50
CA PRO A 208 12.66 -6.13 -9.63
C PRO A 208 12.23 -5.28 -8.43
N LYS A 209 13.09 -4.37 -7.97
CA LYS A 209 12.77 -3.48 -6.85
C LYS A 209 11.60 -2.55 -7.17
N VAL A 210 11.42 -2.14 -8.42
CA VAL A 210 10.33 -1.23 -8.84
C VAL A 210 9.05 -1.95 -9.26
N MET A 211 9.09 -3.26 -9.45
CA MET A 211 7.97 -4.05 -10.00
C MET A 211 7.03 -4.57 -8.91
N HIS A 212 6.36 -3.65 -8.21
CA HIS A 212 5.38 -3.95 -7.17
C HIS A 212 4.29 -2.86 -7.10
N PRO A 213 3.06 -3.16 -6.65
CA PRO A 213 1.92 -2.24 -6.84
C PRO A 213 2.10 -0.82 -6.25
N HIS A 214 2.83 -0.68 -5.15
CA HIS A 214 3.04 0.64 -4.53
C HIS A 214 3.92 1.54 -5.40
N SER A 215 4.85 0.96 -6.16
CA SER A 215 5.67 1.71 -7.13
C SER A 215 4.82 2.36 -8.23
N PHE A 216 3.84 1.64 -8.80
CA PHE A 216 2.91 2.19 -9.79
C PHE A 216 2.04 3.30 -9.20
N ARG A 217 1.57 3.11 -7.96
CA ARG A 217 0.84 4.13 -7.21
C ARG A 217 1.70 5.37 -6.94
N HIS A 218 2.99 5.19 -6.68
CA HIS A 218 3.92 6.31 -6.55
C HIS A 218 4.13 7.04 -7.87
N ARG A 219 4.23 6.31 -8.99
CA ARG A 219 4.26 6.90 -10.35
C ARG A 219 3.02 7.76 -10.60
N TYR A 220 1.82 7.27 -10.27
CA TYR A 220 0.57 8.03 -10.38
C TYR A 220 0.64 9.35 -9.60
N ALA A 221 1.05 9.30 -8.32
CA ALA A 221 1.15 10.48 -7.48
C ALA A 221 2.17 11.51 -8.00
N LYS A 222 3.33 11.05 -8.47
CA LYS A 222 4.36 11.91 -9.06
C LYS A 222 3.85 12.58 -10.33
N ASN A 223 3.28 11.80 -11.25
CA ASN A 223 2.71 12.33 -12.49
C ASN A 223 1.57 13.33 -12.23
N PHE A 224 0.71 13.06 -11.25
CA PHE A 224 -0.33 13.99 -10.85
C PHE A 224 0.25 15.31 -10.37
N LEU A 225 1.23 15.32 -9.45
CA LEU A 225 1.81 16.56 -8.92
C LEU A 225 2.65 17.32 -9.94
N GLU A 226 3.28 16.62 -10.88
CA GLU A 226 4.00 17.23 -12.00
C GLU A 226 3.04 17.96 -12.95
N ALA A 227 1.87 17.38 -13.21
CA ALA A 227 0.86 17.99 -14.09
C ALA A 227 -0.04 19.01 -13.36
N PHE A 228 -0.37 18.74 -12.10
CA PHE A 228 -1.32 19.47 -11.28
C PHE A 228 -0.84 19.45 -9.82
N ASN A 229 -0.12 20.51 -9.43
CA ASN A 229 0.59 20.64 -8.16
C ASN A 229 -0.36 20.89 -6.95
N ASP A 230 -1.36 20.03 -6.77
CA ASP A 230 -2.31 20.05 -5.64
C ASP A 230 -2.17 18.78 -4.79
N ILE A 231 -1.47 18.92 -3.67
CA ILE A 231 -1.24 17.83 -2.73
C ILE A 231 -2.50 17.44 -1.95
N ALA A 232 -3.40 18.39 -1.68
CA ALA A 232 -4.61 18.13 -0.90
C ALA A 232 -5.57 17.28 -1.71
N LEU A 233 -5.82 17.67 -2.96
CA LEU A 233 -6.63 16.89 -3.89
C LEU A 233 -6.01 15.50 -4.13
N LEU A 234 -4.69 15.42 -4.30
CA LEU A 234 -4.02 14.13 -4.44
C LEU A 234 -4.22 13.24 -3.20
N ALA A 235 -4.13 13.80 -1.99
CA ALA A 235 -4.35 13.05 -0.75
C ALA A 235 -5.75 12.45 -0.69
N ASP A 236 -6.76 13.21 -1.10
CA ASP A 236 -8.17 12.77 -1.15
C ASP A 236 -8.37 11.67 -2.20
N LEU A 237 -7.86 11.87 -3.42
CA LEU A 237 -7.91 10.88 -4.51
C LEU A 237 -7.24 9.56 -4.10
N MET A 238 -6.12 9.65 -3.38
CA MET A 238 -5.39 8.50 -2.86
C MET A 238 -6.03 7.90 -1.60
N GLY A 239 -6.95 8.61 -0.92
CA GLY A 239 -7.56 8.15 0.31
C GLY A 239 -6.56 8.03 1.45
N HIS A 240 -5.73 9.06 1.63
CA HIS A 240 -4.84 9.17 2.77
C HIS A 240 -5.54 9.92 3.91
N GLU A 241 -5.55 9.34 5.11
CA GLU A 241 -6.15 9.97 6.30
C GLU A 241 -5.37 11.23 6.76
N SER A 242 -4.13 11.39 6.30
CA SER A 242 -3.28 12.52 6.60
C SER A 242 -2.46 12.94 5.38
N ILE A 243 -2.44 14.24 5.12
CA ILE A 243 -1.61 14.88 4.07
C ILE A 243 -0.13 14.51 4.23
N GLU A 244 0.34 14.21 5.44
CA GLU A 244 1.75 13.84 5.68
C GLU A 244 2.13 12.52 5.00
N THR A 245 1.14 11.66 4.76
CA THR A 245 1.33 10.45 3.96
C THR A 245 1.57 10.78 2.49
N THR A 246 0.98 11.86 1.99
CA THR A 246 1.15 12.37 0.61
C THR A 246 2.38 13.26 0.48
N ARG A 247 2.84 13.91 1.56
CA ARG A 247 4.03 14.79 1.55
C ARG A 247 5.30 14.08 1.07
N ILE A 248 5.36 12.74 1.19
CA ILE A 248 6.47 11.96 0.64
C ILE A 248 6.68 12.18 -0.86
N TYR A 249 5.63 12.56 -1.61
CA TYR A 249 5.68 12.80 -3.06
C TYR A 249 6.22 14.16 -3.45
N LEU A 250 6.15 15.15 -2.55
CA LEU A 250 6.72 16.48 -2.78
C LEU A 250 8.21 16.56 -2.42
N ARG A 251 8.79 15.48 -1.91
CA ARG A 251 10.17 15.53 -1.42
C ARG A 251 11.13 15.64 -2.59
N ARG A 252 11.80 16.77 -2.62
CA ARG A 252 12.86 17.13 -3.56
C ARG A 252 14.20 17.00 -2.85
N THR A 253 15.25 16.71 -3.60
CA THR A 253 16.63 16.75 -3.10
C THR A 253 17.03 18.19 -2.76
N ALA A 254 18.07 18.36 -1.94
CA ALA A 254 18.58 19.69 -1.61
C ALA A 254 19.00 20.48 -2.86
N GLY A 255 19.60 19.82 -3.85
CA GLY A 255 19.99 20.44 -5.11
C GLY A 255 18.77 20.89 -5.95
N GLU A 256 17.73 20.07 -6.03
CA GLU A 256 16.47 20.46 -6.69
C GLU A 256 15.81 21.65 -5.98
N GLN A 257 15.82 21.67 -4.64
CA GLN A 257 15.31 22.79 -3.86
C GLN A 257 16.09 24.07 -4.13
N GLN A 258 17.43 24.02 -4.13
CA GLN A 258 18.28 25.16 -4.44
C GLN A 258 17.99 25.69 -5.85
N ALA A 259 17.95 24.80 -6.86
CA ALA A 259 17.67 25.22 -8.24
C ALA A 259 16.30 25.90 -8.40
N ILE A 260 15.30 25.48 -7.61
CA ILE A 260 13.99 26.14 -7.57
C ILE A 260 14.09 27.49 -6.87
N VAL A 261 14.80 27.58 -5.74
CA VAL A 261 15.01 28.85 -5.04
C VAL A 261 15.73 29.83 -5.95
N ASP A 262 16.82 29.43 -6.62
CA ASP A 262 17.58 30.26 -7.56
C ASP A 262 16.71 30.72 -8.75
N LYS A 263 15.77 29.87 -9.19
CA LYS A 263 14.84 30.22 -10.27
C LYS A 263 13.74 31.19 -9.82
N VAL A 264 13.29 31.09 -8.57
CA VAL A 264 12.13 31.82 -8.04
C VAL A 264 12.54 33.15 -7.40
N ILE A 265 13.70 33.18 -6.74
CA ILE A 265 14.26 34.35 -6.07
C ILE A 265 15.29 34.98 -7.00
N THR A 266 14.88 36.01 -7.72
CA THR A 266 15.70 36.68 -8.76
C THR A 266 16.13 38.10 -8.37
N TRP A 267 15.96 38.48 -7.10
CA TRP A 267 16.28 39.81 -6.56
C TRP A 267 17.38 39.75 -5.50
#